data_AF-A0A1Y1Y3P1-F1
#
_entry.id   AF-A0A1Y1Y3P1-F1
#
_cell.length_a   1.000
_cell.length_b   1.000
_cell.length_c   1.000
_cell.angle_alpha   90.00
_cell.angle_beta   90.00
_cell.angle_gamma   90.00
#
_symmetry.space_group_name_H-M   'P 1'
#
loop_
_entity.id
_entity.type
_entity.pdbx_description
1 polymer ?
#
loop_
_entity_poly.entity_id
_entity_poly.type
_entity_poly.pdbx_seq_one_letter_code
_entity_poly.pdbx_strand_id
1 'polypeptide(L)'
;MCCCGGEAKWKREVINDHKFDFVDVDEFYENNFITKFKYCFIFVFTIKSILIYVLDLYTAVTLIFFNDWSTGVDEFQRLVQKLVYVRWIFVGSIFVSYILLFLEARKARAVILSRDISFTFTSIIANRYYTLRSYAHYCFFNQIHNQKRFKDEMAFFVFFALKGWKRLFFAEAARRCVNGYVLYLIFKDDPSWKKLEDFKLDKKISLVTMGVPCILFIVSALKTILAAILYIPLVCEIRGNLKEYCCHKIDKR
;
A
#
# COMPACT_ATOMS: atom_id res chain seq x y z
N MET A 1 -9.67 -28.00 19.45
CA MET A 1 -11.05 -27.48 19.50
C MET A 1 -11.46 -27.04 18.11
N CYS A 2 -12.49 -27.69 17.58
CA CYS A 2 -12.94 -27.65 16.19
C CYS A 2 -13.63 -26.32 15.82
N CYS A 3 -13.14 -25.63 14.78
CA CYS A 3 -13.87 -24.51 14.14
C CYS A 3 -14.00 -24.65 12.61
N CYS A 4 -13.51 -25.73 12.01
CA CYS A 4 -13.34 -25.85 10.55
C CYS A 4 -14.20 -26.95 9.90
N GLY A 5 -15.41 -27.20 10.39
CA GLY A 5 -16.24 -28.34 9.93
C GLY A 5 -17.67 -28.02 9.50
N GLY A 6 -18.06 -26.75 9.36
CA GLY A 6 -19.41 -26.39 8.91
C GLY A 6 -19.39 -25.51 7.66
N GLU A 7 -20.34 -25.74 6.75
CA GLU A 7 -20.51 -24.93 5.54
C GLU A 7 -20.77 -23.45 5.87
N ALA A 8 -20.28 -22.56 5.01
CA ALA A 8 -20.50 -21.12 5.13
C ALA A 8 -22.00 -20.82 5.06
N LYS A 9 -22.51 -20.01 6.00
CA LYS A 9 -23.92 -19.54 5.97
C LYS A 9 -24.20 -18.53 4.85
N TRP A 10 -23.19 -18.20 4.04
CA TRP A 10 -23.25 -17.21 2.98
C TRP A 10 -22.51 -17.76 1.77
N LYS A 11 -23.01 -17.47 0.57
CA LYS A 11 -22.41 -17.88 -0.69
C LYS A 11 -22.58 -16.74 -1.68
N ARG A 12 -21.56 -16.44 -2.47
CA ARG A 12 -21.69 -15.38 -3.47
C ARG A 12 -22.42 -15.92 -4.69
N GLU A 13 -23.56 -15.34 -4.99
CA GLU A 13 -24.24 -15.56 -6.27
C GLU A 13 -23.68 -14.58 -7.30
N VAL A 14 -23.34 -15.07 -8.50
CA VAL A 14 -22.86 -14.23 -9.59
C VAL A 14 -24.09 -13.62 -10.27
N ILE A 15 -24.57 -12.51 -9.71
CA ILE A 15 -25.70 -11.76 -10.25
C ILE A 15 -25.13 -10.65 -11.14
N ASN A 16 -25.64 -10.53 -12.37
CA ASN A 16 -25.17 -9.55 -13.35
C ASN A 16 -25.45 -8.09 -12.94
N ASP A 17 -26.38 -7.86 -12.01
CA ASP A 17 -26.85 -6.54 -11.58
C ASP A 17 -25.79 -5.71 -10.82
N HIS A 18 -24.67 -6.31 -10.39
CA HIS A 18 -23.61 -5.62 -9.63
C HIS A 18 -22.54 -4.94 -10.51
N LYS A 19 -22.90 -4.57 -11.75
CA LYS A 19 -22.03 -3.85 -12.69
C LYS A 19 -22.34 -2.36 -12.69
N PHE A 20 -21.32 -1.55 -12.98
CA PHE A 20 -21.49 -0.10 -13.17
C PHE A 20 -22.46 0.26 -14.30
N ASP A 21 -22.78 -0.68 -15.19
CA ASP A 21 -23.74 -0.45 -16.28
C ASP A 21 -25.20 -0.35 -15.79
N PHE A 22 -25.50 -0.81 -14.56
CA PHE A 22 -26.86 -0.84 -13.99
C PHE A 22 -27.10 0.17 -12.87
N VAL A 23 -26.08 0.94 -12.50
CA VAL A 23 -26.14 1.91 -11.39
C VAL A 23 -25.77 3.29 -11.92
N ASP A 24 -26.65 4.26 -11.71
CA ASP A 24 -26.31 5.66 -11.97
C ASP A 24 -25.45 6.20 -10.82
N VAL A 25 -24.18 6.43 -11.12
CA VAL A 25 -23.20 6.87 -10.12
C VAL A 25 -23.42 8.34 -9.74
N ASP A 26 -24.06 9.13 -10.61
CA ASP A 26 -24.26 10.56 -10.40
C ASP A 26 -25.33 10.85 -9.32
N GLU A 27 -26.22 9.90 -9.04
CA GLU A 27 -27.18 9.97 -7.93
C GLU A 27 -26.48 10.08 -6.57
N PHE A 28 -25.26 9.56 -6.46
CA PHE A 28 -24.46 9.57 -5.23
C PHE A 28 -23.61 10.84 -5.07
N TYR A 29 -23.82 11.86 -5.89
CA TYR A 29 -23.07 13.11 -5.82
C TYR A 29 -23.40 13.89 -4.54
N GLU A 30 -22.44 13.99 -3.62
CA GLU A 30 -22.55 14.85 -2.43
C GLU A 30 -21.77 16.15 -2.56
N ASN A 31 -22.39 17.30 -2.28
CA ASN A 31 -21.73 18.62 -2.31
C ASN A 31 -21.14 19.05 -0.96
N ASN A 32 -20.52 18.13 -0.22
CA ASN A 32 -19.98 18.39 1.12
C ASN A 32 -18.52 18.85 1.08
N PHE A 33 -18.18 19.94 1.79
CA PHE A 33 -16.80 20.45 1.86
C PHE A 33 -15.81 19.41 2.38
N ILE A 34 -16.19 18.66 3.43
CA ILE A 34 -15.37 17.58 4.01
C ILE A 34 -15.12 16.48 2.98
N THR A 35 -16.14 16.08 2.20
CA THR A 35 -16.02 15.05 1.17
C THR A 35 -15.10 15.51 0.03
N LYS A 36 -15.20 16.78 -0.39
CA LYS A 36 -14.27 17.39 -1.36
C LYS A 36 -12.83 17.48 -0.83
N PHE A 37 -12.65 17.82 0.44
CA PHE A 37 -11.34 17.85 1.08
C PHE A 37 -10.71 16.45 1.13
N LYS A 38 -11.47 15.43 1.52
CA LYS A 38 -11.03 14.02 1.49
C LYS A 38 -10.70 13.55 0.06
N TYR A 39 -11.46 14.02 -0.93
CA TYR A 39 -11.19 13.73 -2.34
C TYR A 39 -9.84 14.29 -2.81
N CYS A 40 -9.48 15.51 -2.40
CA CYS A 40 -8.17 16.09 -2.70
C CYS A 40 -7.01 15.20 -2.22
N PHE A 41 -7.13 14.58 -1.04
CA PHE A 41 -6.11 13.65 -0.55
C PHE A 41 -5.90 12.43 -1.43
N ILE A 42 -6.89 11.98 -2.20
CA ILE A 42 -6.71 10.87 -3.15
C ILE A 42 -5.69 11.25 -4.22
N PHE A 43 -5.74 12.47 -4.74
CA PHE A 43 -4.77 12.98 -5.70
C PHE A 43 -3.39 13.10 -5.06
N VAL A 44 -3.30 13.73 -3.88
CA VAL A 44 -2.03 13.88 -3.15
C VAL A 44 -1.37 12.52 -2.89
N PHE A 45 -2.12 11.52 -2.41
CA PHE A 45 -1.59 10.18 -2.19
C PHE A 45 -1.21 9.46 -3.48
N THR A 46 -1.90 9.73 -4.58
CA THR A 46 -1.58 9.13 -5.88
C THR A 46 -0.31 9.73 -6.47
N ILE A 47 -0.18 11.06 -6.47
CA ILE A 47 1.04 11.77 -6.88
C ILE A 47 2.22 11.33 -6.03
N LYS A 48 2.05 11.28 -4.70
CA LYS A 48 3.08 10.75 -3.77
C LYS A 48 3.52 9.34 -4.15
N SER A 49 2.58 8.45 -4.50
CA SER A 49 2.91 7.09 -4.90
C SER A 49 3.74 7.05 -6.19
N ILE A 50 3.40 7.88 -7.18
CA ILE A 50 4.15 7.98 -8.45
C ILE A 50 5.56 8.52 -8.18
N LEU A 51 5.67 9.59 -7.39
CA LEU A 51 6.95 10.22 -7.06
C LEU A 51 7.91 9.24 -6.37
N ILE A 52 7.41 8.41 -5.45
CA ILE A 52 8.24 7.37 -4.79
C ILE A 52 8.81 6.39 -5.83
N TYR A 53 8.03 5.98 -6.82
CA TYR A 53 8.53 5.09 -7.87
C TYR A 53 9.57 5.77 -8.77
N VAL A 54 9.36 7.04 -9.12
CA VAL A 54 10.33 7.83 -9.89
C VAL A 54 11.65 7.96 -9.12
N LEU A 55 11.60 8.23 -7.81
CA LEU A 55 12.79 8.29 -6.95
C LEU A 55 13.50 6.93 -6.84
N ASP A 56 12.73 5.84 -6.75
CA ASP A 56 13.30 4.48 -6.77
C ASP A 56 13.99 4.19 -8.11
N LEU A 57 13.44 4.63 -9.24
CA LEU A 57 14.06 4.48 -10.56
C LEU A 57 15.37 5.28 -10.66
N TYR A 58 15.34 6.54 -10.23
CA TYR A 58 16.54 7.38 -10.16
C TYR A 58 17.64 6.70 -9.32
N THR A 59 17.28 6.18 -8.14
CA THR A 59 18.22 5.47 -7.26
C THR A 59 18.79 4.22 -7.94
N ALA A 60 17.96 3.43 -8.63
CA ALA A 60 18.43 2.24 -9.35
C ALA A 60 19.41 2.58 -10.48
N VAL A 61 19.10 3.61 -11.28
CA VAL A 61 19.97 4.06 -12.38
C VAL A 61 21.31 4.54 -11.82
N THR A 62 21.29 5.38 -10.79
CA THR A 62 22.52 5.90 -10.18
C THR A 62 23.40 4.79 -9.62
N LEU A 63 22.78 3.79 -8.97
CA LEU A 63 23.47 2.61 -8.43
C LEU A 63 24.15 1.74 -9.49
N ILE A 64 23.51 1.60 -10.66
CA ILE A 64 24.02 0.75 -11.74
C ILE A 64 25.16 1.45 -12.48
N PHE A 65 25.00 2.72 -12.81
CA PHE A 65 25.91 3.43 -13.72
C PHE A 65 27.05 4.15 -13.01
N PHE A 66 26.75 4.89 -11.94
CA PHE A 66 27.75 5.76 -11.31
C PHE A 66 28.47 5.06 -10.16
N ASN A 67 27.94 3.94 -9.63
CA ASN A 67 28.41 3.27 -8.42
C ASN A 67 28.59 4.21 -7.20
N ASP A 68 28.11 5.45 -7.34
CA ASP A 68 28.17 6.52 -6.37
C ASP A 68 26.80 6.67 -5.75
N TRP A 69 26.79 6.99 -4.45
CA TRP A 69 25.58 7.33 -3.76
C TRP A 69 25.43 8.84 -3.73
N SER A 70 24.40 9.36 -4.41
CA SER A 70 24.04 10.80 -4.36
C SER A 70 23.54 11.26 -2.98
N THR A 71 23.54 10.38 -1.98
CA THR A 71 23.22 10.76 -0.61
C THR A 71 24.47 11.31 0.04
N GLY A 72 24.45 12.55 0.53
CA GLY A 72 25.55 13.15 1.30
C GLY A 72 25.81 12.50 2.67
N VAL A 73 25.70 11.17 2.76
CA VAL A 73 25.77 10.32 3.95
C VAL A 73 26.95 9.37 3.79
N ASP A 74 28.11 9.79 4.28
CA ASP A 74 29.38 9.06 4.17
C ASP A 74 29.30 7.65 4.78
N GLU A 75 28.52 7.48 5.84
CA GLU A 75 28.34 6.21 6.55
C GLU A 75 27.70 5.15 5.65
N PHE A 76 26.75 5.56 4.80
CA PHE A 76 26.12 4.68 3.83
C PHE A 76 27.10 4.27 2.73
N GLN A 77 27.84 5.24 2.20
CA GLN A 77 28.82 5.01 1.15
C GLN A 77 29.91 4.03 1.61
N ARG A 78 30.41 4.19 2.84
CA ARG A 78 31.35 3.24 3.46
C ARG A 78 30.80 1.82 3.55
N LEU A 79 29.52 1.66 3.90
CA LEU A 79 28.87 0.35 3.96
C LEU A 79 28.79 -0.31 2.58
N VAL A 80 28.42 0.44 1.53
CA VAL A 80 28.35 -0.09 0.16
C VAL A 80 29.73 -0.43 -0.39
N GLN A 81 30.73 0.43 -0.16
CA GLN A 81 32.09 0.16 -0.60
C GLN A 81 32.69 -1.07 0.10
N LYS A 82 32.35 -1.27 1.38
CA LYS A 82 32.78 -2.45 2.14
C LYS A 82 32.04 -3.72 1.73
N LEU A 83 30.78 -3.61 1.31
CA LEU A 83 29.90 -4.74 0.99
C LEU A 83 29.28 -4.58 -0.41
N VAL A 84 29.97 -5.13 -1.41
CA VAL A 84 29.52 -5.13 -2.82
C VAL A 84 28.09 -5.66 -3.00
N TYR A 85 27.67 -6.61 -2.15
CA TYR A 85 26.34 -7.19 -2.18
C TYR A 85 25.21 -6.21 -1.83
N VAL A 86 25.47 -5.17 -1.03
CA VAL A 86 24.43 -4.20 -0.62
C VAL A 86 23.86 -3.46 -1.82
N ARG A 87 24.72 -3.09 -2.78
CA ARG A 87 24.30 -2.46 -4.04
C ARG A 87 23.28 -3.33 -4.79
N TRP A 88 23.61 -4.60 -4.97
CA TRP A 88 22.76 -5.55 -5.69
C TRP A 88 21.46 -5.87 -4.94
N ILE A 89 21.48 -5.86 -3.60
CA ILE A 89 20.26 -5.97 -2.79
C ILE A 89 19.32 -4.79 -3.06
N PHE A 90 19.85 -3.56 -3.15
CA PHE A 90 19.03 -2.38 -3.48
C PHE A 90 18.42 -2.50 -4.87
N VAL A 91 19.25 -2.74 -5.89
CA VAL A 91 18.79 -2.85 -7.28
C VAL A 91 17.78 -4.00 -7.43
N GLY A 92 18.07 -5.17 -6.85
CA GLY A 92 17.18 -6.33 -6.87
C GLY A 92 15.83 -6.04 -6.19
N SER A 93 15.85 -5.37 -5.03
CA SER A 93 14.61 -4.98 -4.33
C SER A 93 13.75 -4.00 -5.15
N ILE A 94 14.39 -3.07 -5.87
CA ILE A 94 13.69 -2.11 -6.74
C ILE A 94 13.06 -2.86 -7.91
N PHE A 95 13.83 -3.75 -8.55
CA PHE A 95 13.34 -4.56 -9.65
C PHE A 95 12.14 -5.44 -9.26
N VAL A 96 12.20 -6.12 -8.11
CA VAL A 96 11.09 -6.90 -7.55
C VAL A 96 9.87 -6.01 -7.29
N SER A 97 10.06 -4.79 -6.76
CA SER A 97 8.97 -3.80 -6.57
C SER A 97 8.22 -3.52 -7.87
N TYR A 98 8.96 -3.25 -8.95
CA TYR A 98 8.40 -2.95 -10.28
C TYR A 98 7.68 -4.16 -10.89
N ILE A 99 8.23 -5.37 -10.76
CA ILE A 99 7.56 -6.60 -11.20
C ILE A 99 6.23 -6.79 -10.46
N LEU A 100 6.23 -6.65 -9.13
CA LEU A 100 5.00 -6.79 -8.34
C LEU A 100 3.97 -5.73 -8.73
N LEU A 101 4.40 -4.47 -8.93
CA LEU A 101 3.53 -3.40 -9.42
C LEU A 101 2.92 -3.76 -10.78
N PHE A 102 3.72 -4.26 -11.73
CA PHE A 102 3.25 -4.65 -13.05
C PHE A 102 2.23 -5.79 -12.98
N LEU A 103 2.47 -6.81 -12.15
CA LEU A 103 1.53 -7.92 -11.97
C LEU A 103 0.22 -7.46 -11.32
N GLU A 104 0.27 -6.56 -10.35
CA GLU A 104 -0.92 -5.95 -9.76
C GLU A 104 -1.68 -5.07 -10.76
N ALA A 105 -0.96 -4.28 -11.58
CA ALA A 105 -1.56 -3.46 -12.62
C ALA A 105 -2.26 -4.31 -13.70
N ARG A 106 -1.66 -5.43 -14.12
CA ARG A 106 -2.31 -6.38 -15.05
C ARG A 106 -3.61 -6.94 -14.47
N LYS A 107 -3.60 -7.35 -13.21
CA LYS A 107 -4.81 -7.84 -12.52
C LYS A 107 -5.86 -6.74 -12.38
N ALA A 108 -5.44 -5.52 -12.04
CA ALA A 108 -6.33 -4.37 -11.94
C ALA A 108 -6.97 -4.01 -13.28
N ARG A 109 -6.23 -4.11 -14.38
CA ARG A 109 -6.76 -3.89 -15.73
C ARG A 109 -7.89 -4.88 -16.06
N ALA A 110 -7.72 -6.15 -15.73
CA ALA A 110 -8.78 -7.15 -15.91
C ALA A 110 -10.03 -6.81 -15.08
N VAL A 111 -9.86 -6.31 -13.85
CA VAL A 111 -10.98 -5.85 -13.00
C VAL A 111 -11.69 -4.62 -13.58
N ILE A 112 -10.94 -3.64 -14.09
CA ILE A 112 -11.53 -2.44 -14.71
C ILE A 112 -12.34 -2.83 -15.96
N LEU A 113 -11.87 -3.81 -16.73
CA LEU A 113 -12.58 -4.31 -17.90
C LEU A 113 -13.86 -5.08 -17.54
N SER A 114 -13.92 -5.74 -16.37
CA SER A 114 -15.12 -6.48 -15.95
C SER A 114 -16.27 -5.57 -15.52
N ARG A 115 -16.00 -4.30 -15.20
CA ARG A 115 -16.97 -3.28 -14.74
C ARG A 115 -17.79 -3.70 -13.51
N ASP A 116 -17.34 -4.70 -12.76
CA ASP A 116 -18.00 -5.12 -11.53
C ASP A 116 -17.63 -4.19 -10.36
N ILE A 117 -18.64 -3.76 -9.62
CA ILE A 117 -18.50 -2.77 -8.54
C ILE A 117 -17.66 -3.33 -7.39
N SER A 118 -17.97 -4.53 -6.90
CA SER A 118 -17.27 -5.15 -5.77
C SER A 118 -15.82 -5.52 -6.09
N PHE A 119 -15.53 -5.98 -7.30
CA PHE A 119 -14.14 -6.21 -7.71
C PHE A 119 -13.36 -4.91 -7.83
N THR A 120 -13.99 -3.85 -8.36
CA THR A 120 -13.38 -2.53 -8.44
C THR A 120 -13.08 -1.97 -7.05
N PHE A 121 -14.03 -2.04 -6.12
CA PHE A 121 -13.86 -1.58 -4.74
C PHE A 121 -12.75 -2.35 -4.00
N THR A 122 -12.67 -3.67 -4.18
CA THR A 122 -11.65 -4.49 -3.52
C THR A 122 -10.25 -4.33 -4.14
N SER A 123 -10.12 -3.77 -5.34
CA SER A 123 -8.85 -3.52 -6.01
C SER A 123 -8.37 -2.08 -5.83
N ILE A 124 -7.27 -1.88 -5.09
CA ILE A 124 -6.75 -0.53 -4.79
C ILE A 124 -6.46 0.27 -6.07
N ILE A 125 -5.87 -0.37 -7.08
CA ILE A 125 -5.52 0.29 -8.35
C ILE A 125 -6.80 0.61 -9.16
N ALA A 126 -7.76 -0.31 -9.22
CA ALA A 126 -9.01 -0.08 -9.96
C ALA A 126 -9.86 1.00 -9.27
N ASN A 127 -10.01 0.93 -7.95
CA ASN A 127 -10.68 1.95 -7.16
C ASN A 127 -10.06 3.35 -7.36
N ARG A 128 -8.72 3.44 -7.34
CA ARG A 128 -8.01 4.70 -7.64
C ARG A 128 -8.28 5.19 -9.07
N TYR A 129 -8.29 4.30 -10.06
CA TYR A 129 -8.56 4.67 -11.45
C TYR A 129 -9.94 5.33 -11.62
N TYR A 130 -11.00 4.77 -11.05
CA TYR A 130 -12.34 5.34 -11.15
C TYR A 130 -12.49 6.65 -10.36
N THR A 131 -11.98 6.69 -9.12
CA THR A 131 -12.04 7.89 -8.28
C THR A 131 -11.25 9.06 -8.84
N LEU A 132 -10.12 8.83 -9.51
CA LEU A 132 -9.36 9.91 -10.16
C LEU A 132 -10.09 10.49 -11.38
N ARG A 133 -10.94 9.70 -12.04
CA ARG A 133 -11.66 10.12 -13.25
C ARG A 133 -12.94 10.87 -12.93
N SER A 134 -13.65 10.49 -11.87
CA SER A 134 -14.94 11.09 -11.52
C SER A 134 -15.12 11.18 -10.01
N TYR A 135 -15.56 12.36 -9.57
CA TYR A 135 -15.90 12.62 -8.17
C TYR A 135 -17.15 11.83 -7.73
N ALA A 136 -18.13 11.61 -8.61
CA ALA A 136 -19.31 10.82 -8.31
C ALA A 136 -18.94 9.38 -7.89
N HIS A 137 -17.97 8.77 -8.58
CA HIS A 137 -17.44 7.45 -8.20
C HIS A 137 -16.78 7.46 -6.82
N TYR A 138 -16.12 8.56 -6.45
CA TYR A 138 -15.59 8.70 -5.10
C TYR A 138 -16.70 8.79 -4.05
N CYS A 139 -17.73 9.59 -4.27
CA CYS A 139 -18.86 9.71 -3.35
C CYS A 139 -19.60 8.37 -3.20
N PHE A 140 -19.83 7.67 -4.31
CA PHE A 140 -20.39 6.32 -4.32
C PHE A 140 -19.59 5.34 -3.46
N PHE A 141 -18.27 5.24 -3.67
CA PHE A 141 -17.43 4.37 -2.85
C PHE A 141 -17.34 4.82 -1.39
N ASN A 142 -17.38 6.13 -1.12
CA ASN A 142 -17.39 6.67 0.23
C ASN A 142 -18.69 6.29 0.97
N GLN A 143 -19.82 6.28 0.29
CA GLN A 143 -21.11 5.84 0.86
C GLN A 143 -21.10 4.34 1.18
N ILE A 144 -20.61 3.50 0.26
CA ILE A 144 -20.38 2.06 0.50
C ILE A 144 -19.46 1.86 1.72
N HIS A 145 -18.46 2.73 1.88
CA HIS A 145 -17.54 2.67 3.01
C HIS A 145 -18.21 3.02 4.34
N ASN A 146 -19.06 4.04 4.38
CA ASN A 146 -19.70 4.55 5.59
C ASN A 146 -20.79 3.63 6.15
N GLN A 147 -21.48 2.87 5.30
CA GLN A 147 -22.57 1.98 5.75
C GLN A 147 -22.09 0.69 6.45
N LYS A 148 -20.83 0.61 6.89
CA LYS A 148 -20.20 -0.64 7.39
C LYS A 148 -20.52 -0.93 8.86
N ARG A 149 -21.02 -2.14 9.12
CA ARG A 149 -21.00 -2.73 10.47
C ARG A 149 -19.56 -2.99 10.88
N PHE A 150 -19.26 -2.85 12.18
CA PHE A 150 -17.90 -3.03 12.74
C PHE A 150 -17.24 -4.37 12.34
N LYS A 151 -18.00 -5.47 12.32
CA LYS A 151 -17.48 -6.78 11.88
C LYS A 151 -17.03 -6.78 10.42
N ASP A 152 -17.78 -6.13 9.53
CA ASP A 152 -17.44 -6.03 8.12
C ASP A 152 -16.21 -5.12 7.94
N GLU A 153 -16.11 -4.05 8.73
CA GLU A 153 -14.95 -3.15 8.76
C GLU A 153 -13.65 -3.89 9.13
N MET A 154 -13.70 -4.74 10.16
CA MET A 154 -12.57 -5.60 10.52
C MET A 154 -12.18 -6.55 9.38
N ALA A 155 -13.16 -7.14 8.69
CA ALA A 155 -12.89 -8.00 7.54
C ALA A 155 -12.24 -7.26 6.37
N PHE A 156 -12.72 -6.05 6.05
CA PHE A 156 -12.09 -5.20 5.03
C PHE A 156 -10.68 -4.78 5.44
N PHE A 157 -10.47 -4.40 6.71
CA PHE A 157 -9.16 -4.04 7.23
C PHE A 157 -8.17 -5.19 7.05
N VAL A 158 -8.54 -6.40 7.50
CA VAL A 158 -7.71 -7.59 7.35
C VAL A 158 -7.44 -7.90 5.87
N PHE A 159 -8.47 -7.85 5.02
CA PHE A 159 -8.33 -8.10 3.59
C PHE A 159 -7.35 -7.14 2.91
N PHE A 160 -7.49 -5.83 3.14
CA PHE A 160 -6.64 -4.83 2.51
C PHE A 160 -5.21 -4.83 3.08
N ALA A 161 -5.05 -5.04 4.39
CA ALA A 161 -3.73 -5.15 5.01
C ALA A 161 -2.96 -6.39 4.51
N LEU A 162 -3.64 -7.54 4.43
CA LEU A 162 -3.06 -8.78 3.88
C LEU A 162 -2.96 -8.79 2.36
N LYS A 163 -3.45 -7.78 1.64
CA LYS A 163 -3.29 -7.72 0.18
C LYS A 163 -1.88 -7.26 -0.22
N GLY A 164 -1.31 -6.32 0.54
CA GLY A 164 -0.02 -5.68 0.24
C GLY A 164 1.22 -6.38 0.81
N TRP A 165 1.06 -7.47 1.57
CA TRP A 165 2.16 -8.10 2.32
C TRP A 165 3.34 -8.57 1.44
N LYS A 166 3.07 -9.08 0.22
CA LYS A 166 4.13 -9.58 -0.68
C LYS A 166 5.09 -8.46 -1.07
N ARG A 167 4.55 -7.30 -1.41
CA ARG A 167 5.34 -6.13 -1.74
C ARG A 167 6.13 -5.66 -0.52
N LEU A 168 5.47 -5.58 0.64
CA LEU A 168 6.13 -5.16 1.87
C LEU A 168 7.34 -6.04 2.20
N PHE A 169 7.19 -7.36 2.13
CA PHE A 169 8.22 -8.31 2.51
C PHE A 169 9.32 -8.45 1.44
N PHE A 170 8.96 -8.69 0.18
CA PHE A 170 9.94 -9.00 -0.86
C PHE A 170 10.57 -7.77 -1.51
N ALA A 171 9.82 -6.67 -1.66
CA ALA A 171 10.33 -5.49 -2.36
C ALA A 171 10.89 -4.42 -1.40
N GLU A 172 10.28 -4.26 -0.23
CA GLU A 172 10.62 -3.13 0.66
C GLU A 172 11.52 -3.55 1.82
N ALA A 173 11.29 -4.71 2.45
CA ALA A 173 11.96 -5.08 3.70
C ALA A 173 13.50 -5.01 3.62
N ALA A 174 14.12 -5.66 2.62
CA ALA A 174 15.57 -5.69 2.50
C ALA A 174 16.19 -4.27 2.44
N ARG A 175 15.60 -3.39 1.61
CA ARG A 175 16.06 -2.00 1.46
C ARG A 175 15.86 -1.17 2.72
N ARG A 176 14.70 -1.32 3.37
CA ARG A 176 14.33 -0.56 4.57
C ARG A 176 15.15 -1.01 5.78
N CYS A 177 15.54 -2.28 5.86
CA CYS A 177 16.46 -2.79 6.88
C CYS A 177 17.86 -2.18 6.73
N VAL A 178 18.40 -2.11 5.51
CA VAL A 178 19.73 -1.48 5.30
C VAL A 178 19.68 0.01 5.59
N ASN A 179 18.68 0.73 5.09
CA ASN A 179 18.50 2.16 5.42
C ASN A 179 18.34 2.38 6.93
N GLY A 180 17.57 1.52 7.61
CA GLY A 180 17.41 1.57 9.06
C GLY A 180 18.71 1.33 9.81
N TYR A 181 19.54 0.38 9.35
CA TYR A 181 20.86 0.14 9.93
C TYR A 181 21.80 1.33 9.76
N VAL A 182 21.78 1.99 8.59
CA VAL A 182 22.58 3.20 8.36
C VAL A 182 22.12 4.33 9.28
N LEU A 183 20.81 4.55 9.40
CA LEU A 183 20.27 5.54 10.34
C LEU A 183 20.70 5.22 11.78
N TYR A 184 20.65 3.94 12.18
CA TYR A 184 21.13 3.52 13.50
C TYR A 184 22.61 3.87 13.71
N LEU A 185 23.49 3.65 12.72
CA LEU A 185 24.91 4.02 12.84
C LEU A 185 25.12 5.53 12.99
N ILE A 186 24.32 6.37 12.33
CA ILE A 186 24.44 7.83 12.41
C ILE A 186 24.06 8.36 13.80
N PHE A 187 23.04 7.75 14.41
CA PHE A 187 22.48 8.15 15.71
C PHE A 187 23.06 7.38 16.90
N LYS A 188 23.91 6.36 16.67
CA LYS A 188 24.50 5.55 17.75
C LYS A 188 25.35 6.38 18.70
N ASP A 189 26.15 7.31 18.16
CA ASP A 189 27.15 8.04 18.95
C ASP A 189 26.57 9.27 19.65
N ASP A 190 25.47 9.84 19.13
CA ASP A 190 24.75 10.94 19.79
C ASP A 190 23.25 10.92 19.38
N PRO A 191 22.34 10.61 20.32
CA PRO A 191 20.90 10.57 20.05
C PRO A 191 20.25 11.95 19.97
N SER A 192 21.00 13.04 20.11
CA SER A 192 20.47 14.39 20.17
C SER A 192 20.02 14.90 18.79
N TRP A 193 18.77 15.37 18.69
CA TRP A 193 18.24 16.06 17.49
C TRP A 193 19.07 17.30 17.09
N LYS A 194 19.88 17.85 18.00
CA LYS A 194 20.78 18.99 17.74
C LYS A 194 21.83 18.68 16.67
N LYS A 195 22.29 17.43 16.57
CA LYS A 195 23.21 16.99 15.50
C LYS A 195 22.61 17.12 14.09
N LEU A 196 21.28 17.09 13.97
CA LEU A 196 20.61 17.29 12.69
C LEU A 196 20.66 18.74 12.25
N GLU A 197 20.74 19.72 13.15
CA GLU A 197 20.82 21.14 12.79
C GLU A 197 22.16 21.46 12.10
N ASP A 198 23.23 20.79 12.53
CA ASP A 198 24.60 21.00 12.03
C ASP A 198 24.86 20.38 10.64
N PHE A 199 24.00 19.47 10.18
CA PHE A 199 24.19 18.84 8.86
C PHE A 199 23.90 19.80 7.70
N LYS A 200 24.73 19.70 6.65
CA LYS A 200 24.46 20.34 5.35
C LYS A 200 23.09 19.91 4.80
N LEU A 201 22.49 20.78 3.99
CA LEU A 201 21.15 20.57 3.42
C LEU A 201 21.05 19.22 2.68
N ASP A 202 22.08 18.83 1.94
CA ASP A 202 22.09 17.57 1.17
C ASP A 202 22.05 16.33 2.06
N LYS A 203 22.77 16.36 3.19
CA LYS A 203 22.76 15.27 4.19
C LYS A 203 21.42 15.23 4.92
N LYS A 204 20.80 16.39 5.22
CA LYS A 204 19.44 16.48 5.79
C LYS A 204 18.40 15.84 4.87
N ILE A 205 18.38 16.21 3.58
CA ILE A 205 17.43 15.67 2.60
C ILE A 205 17.61 14.15 2.44
N SER A 206 18.86 13.69 2.38
CA SER A 206 19.18 12.26 2.30
C SER A 206 18.69 11.47 3.52
N LEU A 207 18.87 12.03 4.72
CA LEU A 207 18.44 11.40 5.96
C LEU A 207 16.90 11.34 6.06
N VAL A 208 16.21 12.40 5.63
CA VAL A 208 14.73 12.43 5.57
C VAL A 208 14.22 11.41 4.55
N THR A 209 14.80 11.35 3.36
CA THR A 209 14.40 10.42 2.29
C THR A 209 14.69 8.96 2.63
N MET A 210 15.65 8.67 3.50
CA MET A 210 15.86 7.34 4.09
C MET A 210 14.91 7.05 5.26
N GLY A 211 14.73 8.01 6.17
CA GLY A 211 13.98 7.85 7.42
C GLY A 211 12.47 7.76 7.23
N VAL A 212 11.87 8.65 6.43
CA VAL A 212 10.42 8.67 6.21
C VAL A 212 9.91 7.34 5.67
N PRO A 213 10.51 6.72 4.63
CA PRO A 213 10.07 5.41 4.17
C PRO A 213 10.32 4.28 5.16
N CYS A 214 11.36 4.34 6.02
CA CYS A 214 11.56 3.37 7.09
C CYS A 214 10.45 3.44 8.14
N ILE A 215 10.02 4.65 8.53
CA ILE A 215 8.88 4.84 9.44
C ILE A 215 7.59 4.31 8.80
N LEU A 216 7.33 4.66 7.54
CA LEU A 216 6.16 4.17 6.81
C LEU A 216 6.16 2.64 6.68
N PHE A 217 7.34 2.04 6.48
CA PHE A 217 7.50 0.59 6.45
C PHE A 217 7.15 -0.05 7.79
N ILE A 218 7.62 0.51 8.92
CA ILE A 218 7.28 0.01 10.26
C ILE A 218 5.78 0.08 10.49
N VAL A 219 5.14 1.22 10.18
CA VAL A 219 3.67 1.37 10.31
C VAL A 219 2.94 0.34 9.45
N SER A 220 3.40 0.10 8.21
CA SER A 220 2.79 -0.90 7.33
C SER A 220 3.01 -2.34 7.82
N ALA A 221 4.18 -2.64 8.38
CA ALA A 221 4.50 -3.94 8.98
C ALA A 221 3.62 -4.22 10.19
N LEU A 222 3.48 -3.26 11.10
CA LEU A 222 2.60 -3.39 12.26
C LEU A 222 1.15 -3.63 11.85
N LYS A 223 0.64 -2.88 10.86
CA LYS A 223 -0.71 -3.10 10.31
C LYS A 223 -0.89 -4.50 9.72
N THR A 224 0.13 -5.01 9.02
CA THR A 224 0.09 -6.35 8.40
C THR A 224 0.13 -7.46 9.46
N ILE A 225 0.95 -7.30 10.51
CA ILE A 225 1.03 -8.23 11.63
C ILE A 225 -0.29 -8.25 12.39
N LEU A 226 -0.84 -7.08 12.73
CA LEU A 226 -2.14 -6.98 13.40
C LEU A 226 -3.24 -7.66 12.56
N ALA A 227 -3.25 -7.44 11.25
CA ALA A 227 -4.18 -8.09 10.35
C ALA A 227 -4.00 -9.61 10.29
N ALA A 228 -2.77 -10.12 10.34
CA ALA A 228 -2.51 -11.56 10.38
C ALA A 228 -3.02 -12.20 11.69
N ILE A 229 -2.88 -11.52 12.82
CA ILE A 229 -3.42 -11.97 14.11
C ILE A 229 -4.95 -12.00 14.06
N LEU A 230 -5.57 -10.94 13.54
CA LEU A 230 -7.03 -10.82 13.42
C LEU A 230 -7.63 -11.77 12.37
N TYR A 231 -6.84 -12.21 11.38
CA TYR A 231 -7.30 -13.13 10.33
C TYR A 231 -7.73 -14.48 10.90
N ILE A 232 -7.03 -15.01 11.91
CA ILE A 232 -7.31 -16.33 12.50
C ILE A 232 -8.73 -16.41 13.08
N PRO A 233 -9.14 -15.56 14.05
CA PRO A 233 -10.50 -15.60 14.59
C PRO A 233 -11.56 -15.25 13.53
N LEU A 234 -11.23 -14.36 12.59
CA LEU A 234 -12.15 -13.93 11.54
C LEU A 234 -12.50 -15.06 10.57
N VAL A 235 -11.52 -15.87 10.16
CA VAL A 235 -11.77 -17.04 9.28
C VAL A 235 -12.61 -18.10 9.98
N CYS A 236 -12.43 -18.30 11.28
CA CYS A 236 -13.24 -19.23 12.07
C CYS A 236 -14.73 -18.82 12.11
N GLU A 237 -15.03 -17.52 12.09
CA GLU A 237 -16.40 -16.99 12.09
C GLU A 237 -17.01 -16.98 10.67
N ILE A 238 -16.25 -16.54 9.66
CA ILE A 238 -16.73 -16.40 8.28
C ILE A 238 -16.86 -17.76 7.58
N ARG A 239 -15.94 -18.70 7.84
CA ARG A 239 -15.88 -20.05 7.25
C ARG A 239 -15.89 -20.06 5.72
N GLY A 240 -15.05 -19.24 5.07
CA GLY A 240 -14.96 -19.17 3.61
C GLY A 240 -13.82 -18.27 3.13
N ASN A 241 -13.72 -18.04 1.82
CA ASN A 241 -12.68 -17.17 1.26
C ASN A 241 -12.94 -15.69 1.62
N LEU A 242 -11.98 -15.05 2.28
CA LEU A 242 -12.09 -13.65 2.71
C LEU A 242 -12.39 -12.70 1.55
N LYS A 243 -11.80 -12.94 0.37
CA LYS A 243 -12.06 -12.11 -0.82
C LYS A 243 -13.53 -12.18 -1.23
N GLU A 244 -14.07 -13.39 -1.26
CA GLU A 244 -15.45 -13.64 -1.67
C GLU A 244 -16.43 -13.05 -0.65
N TYR A 245 -16.12 -13.17 0.64
CA TYR A 245 -16.89 -12.55 1.72
C TYR A 245 -16.96 -11.03 1.56
N CYS A 246 -15.81 -10.38 1.36
CA CYS A 246 -15.75 -8.94 1.14
C CYS A 246 -16.56 -8.52 -0.10
N CYS A 247 -16.51 -9.28 -1.19
CA CYS A 247 -17.28 -8.97 -2.40
C CYS A 247 -18.78 -9.14 -2.15
N HIS A 248 -19.22 -10.27 -1.58
CA HIS A 248 -20.61 -10.52 -1.22
C HIS A 248 -21.19 -9.45 -0.28
N LYS A 249 -20.38 -8.95 0.66
CA LYS A 249 -20.80 -7.87 1.57
C LYS A 249 -20.91 -6.50 0.91
N ILE A 250 -20.21 -6.27 -0.20
CA ILE A 250 -20.38 -5.06 -1.02
C ILE A 250 -21.62 -5.22 -1.90
N ASP A 251 -21.75 -6.37 -2.57
CA ASP A 251 -22.87 -6.67 -3.48
C ASP A 251 -24.24 -6.57 -2.77
N LYS A 252 -24.31 -6.90 -1.47
CA LYS A 252 -25.54 -6.81 -0.66
C LYS A 252 -25.98 -5.37 -0.29
N ARG A 253 -25.17 -4.35 -0.57
CA ARG A 253 -25.42 -2.97 -0.15
C ARG A 253 -25.74 -2.10 -1.34
#